data_AF-A0A1H5J0P8-F1
#
_entry.id   AF-A0A1H5J0P8-F1
#
_cell.length_a   1.000
_cell.length_b   1.000
_cell.length_c   1.000
_cell.angle_alpha   90.00
_cell.angle_beta   90.00
_cell.angle_gamma   90.00
#
_symmetry.space_group_name_H-M   'P 1'
#
loop_
_entity.id
_entity.type
_entity.pdbx_description
1 polymer ?
#
loop_
_entity_poly.entity_id
_entity_poly.type
_entity_poly.pdbx_seq_one_letter_code
_entity_poly.pdbx_strand_id
1 'polypeptide(L)'
;MPEQDSDVLAILNEPPIEDFLHEVATSVKSPPLGIVACLLRFDEAGPVLLTVLERAAAGEKLTEDEKTLCFRGLYILAGHREPKAFEPLLRLLRRPEEEIDQLLGEAATESLSRIVAGVFDGDVDALFGAVADNSIDEFVRHSLLHAAAFLTFDGKIPRERTEQFLRRFHEERLAADDDHVWAGWTEAIALLGLRSLAPLAEQAFREDRLPVGYTTLQYFAADLATAESAPGDIERFSEFNLGYIEDVYEDLLRFEPSRNEEDNNQDTKLGSRDWGAPIEPYVNPLRHVGRNDPCPCGSGKKAKRCCLAA
;
A
#
# COMPACT_ATOMS: atom_id res chain seq x y z
N MET A 1 -11.42 34.81 7.69
CA MET A 1 -11.25 33.54 6.98
C MET A 1 -12.55 32.82 6.54
N PRO A 2 -13.80 33.28 6.81
CA PRO A 2 -14.98 32.56 6.29
C PRO A 2 -15.31 32.83 4.81
N GLU A 3 -14.69 33.84 4.19
CA GLU A 3 -14.97 34.18 2.77
C GLU A 3 -14.33 33.22 1.77
N GLN A 4 -13.18 32.61 2.09
CA GLN A 4 -12.47 31.70 1.17
C GLN A 4 -13.16 30.32 1.06
N ASP A 5 -13.72 29.80 2.15
CA ASP A 5 -14.48 28.54 2.14
C ASP A 5 -15.80 28.66 1.37
N SER A 6 -16.42 29.86 1.37
CA SER A 6 -17.65 30.15 0.63
C SER A 6 -17.45 30.11 -0.89
N ASP A 7 -16.32 30.61 -1.39
CA ASP A 7 -16.04 30.67 -2.82
C ASP A 7 -15.67 29.28 -3.40
N VAL A 8 -14.94 28.45 -2.64
CA VAL A 8 -14.62 27.07 -3.05
C VAL A 8 -15.87 26.21 -3.14
N LEU A 9 -16.78 26.30 -2.16
CA LEU A 9 -18.06 25.60 -2.21
C LEU A 9 -18.94 26.08 -3.37
N ALA A 10 -18.89 27.37 -3.73
CA ALA A 10 -19.61 27.87 -4.89
C ALA A 10 -19.10 27.24 -6.21
N ILE A 11 -17.77 27.17 -6.40
CA ILE A 11 -17.14 26.55 -7.57
C ILE A 11 -17.51 25.06 -7.70
N LEU A 12 -17.58 24.34 -6.58
CA LEU A 12 -17.87 22.90 -6.57
C LEU A 12 -19.35 22.56 -6.76
N ASN A 13 -20.25 23.51 -6.52
CA ASN A 13 -21.68 23.32 -6.63
C ASN A 13 -22.26 23.71 -8.01
N GLU A 14 -21.48 24.36 -8.88
CA GLU A 14 -21.93 24.74 -10.22
C GLU A 14 -22.01 23.56 -11.21
N PRO A 15 -20.98 22.69 -11.35
CA PRO A 15 -21.05 21.54 -12.24
C PRO A 15 -21.85 20.38 -11.66
N PRO A 16 -22.47 19.52 -12.49
CA PRO A 16 -23.02 18.23 -12.05
C PRO A 16 -21.91 17.33 -11.48
N ILE A 17 -22.25 16.44 -10.53
CA ILE A 17 -21.24 15.56 -9.89
C ILE A 17 -20.57 14.63 -10.91
N GLU A 18 -21.32 14.29 -11.97
CA GLU A 18 -20.89 13.42 -13.05
C GLU A 18 -19.68 13.97 -13.80
N ASP A 19 -19.52 15.30 -13.90
CA ASP A 19 -18.36 15.92 -14.52
C ASP A 19 -17.09 15.66 -13.69
N PHE A 20 -17.19 15.75 -12.37
CA PHE A 20 -16.08 15.45 -11.46
C PHE A 20 -15.77 13.95 -11.39
N LEU A 21 -16.79 13.09 -11.37
CA LEU A 21 -16.60 11.64 -11.45
C LEU A 21 -15.94 11.23 -12.77
N HIS A 22 -16.33 11.87 -13.87
CA HIS A 22 -15.70 11.67 -15.17
C HIS A 22 -14.24 12.13 -15.17
N GLU A 23 -13.94 13.28 -14.56
CA GLU A 23 -12.57 13.77 -14.38
C GLU A 23 -11.73 12.76 -13.56
N VAL A 24 -12.27 12.26 -12.44
CA VAL A 24 -11.63 11.23 -11.60
C VAL A 24 -11.40 9.93 -12.37
N ALA A 25 -12.32 9.55 -13.26
CA ALA A 25 -12.21 8.33 -14.06
C ALA A 25 -11.20 8.43 -15.21
N THR A 26 -11.04 9.61 -15.81
CA THR A 26 -10.35 9.74 -17.11
C THR A 26 -9.02 10.49 -17.05
N SER A 27 -8.76 11.24 -15.98
CA SER A 27 -7.53 12.02 -15.86
C SER A 27 -6.31 11.12 -15.66
N VAL A 28 -5.23 11.40 -16.40
CA VAL A 28 -3.95 10.68 -16.25
C VAL A 28 -3.44 10.79 -14.82
N LYS A 29 -3.44 12.01 -14.27
CA LYS A 29 -3.15 12.29 -12.86
C LYS A 29 -4.43 12.41 -12.07
N SER A 30 -4.34 12.14 -10.78
CA SER A 30 -5.43 12.29 -9.83
C SER A 30 -5.87 13.76 -9.81
N PRO A 31 -7.13 14.07 -10.15
CA PRO A 31 -7.57 15.45 -10.23
C PRO A 31 -7.93 15.95 -8.82
N PRO A 32 -7.17 16.90 -8.23
CA PRO A 32 -7.42 17.34 -6.86
C PRO A 32 -8.82 17.94 -6.70
N LEU A 33 -9.30 18.70 -7.69
CA LEU A 33 -10.63 19.30 -7.66
C LEU A 33 -11.72 18.23 -7.71
N GLY A 34 -11.64 17.28 -8.65
CA GLY A 34 -12.58 16.17 -8.76
C GLY A 34 -12.65 15.28 -7.51
N ILE A 35 -11.51 15.01 -6.88
CA ILE A 35 -11.42 14.24 -5.62
C ILE A 35 -12.10 15.01 -4.48
N VAL A 36 -11.77 16.28 -4.29
CA VAL A 36 -12.37 17.13 -3.25
C VAL A 36 -13.87 17.30 -3.48
N ALA A 37 -14.30 17.46 -4.74
CA ALA A 37 -15.72 17.53 -5.09
C ALA A 37 -16.46 16.27 -4.68
N CYS A 38 -15.91 15.08 -4.98
CA CYS A 38 -16.50 13.80 -4.61
C CYS A 38 -16.59 13.60 -3.09
N LEU A 39 -15.60 14.08 -2.32
CA LEU A 39 -15.62 14.02 -0.86
C LEU A 39 -16.65 14.96 -0.24
N LEU A 40 -16.79 16.18 -0.77
CA LEU A 40 -17.73 17.18 -0.25
C LEU A 40 -19.19 16.91 -0.69
N ARG A 41 -19.39 16.32 -1.86
CA ARG A 41 -20.69 15.95 -2.42
C ARG A 41 -20.89 14.43 -2.41
N PHE A 42 -20.48 13.81 -1.31
CA PHE A 42 -20.44 12.36 -1.19
C PHE A 42 -21.82 11.68 -1.33
N ASP A 43 -22.90 12.34 -0.89
CA ASP A 43 -24.27 11.82 -1.08
C ASP A 43 -24.61 11.57 -2.57
N GLU A 44 -23.98 12.32 -3.49
CA GLU A 44 -24.14 12.16 -4.93
C GLU A 44 -23.07 11.22 -5.52
N ALA A 45 -21.80 11.37 -5.10
CA ALA A 45 -20.68 10.60 -5.64
C ALA A 45 -20.62 9.15 -5.12
N GLY A 46 -20.86 8.95 -3.83
CA GLY A 46 -20.74 7.68 -3.11
C GLY A 46 -21.51 6.53 -3.76
N PRO A 47 -22.80 6.69 -4.13
CA PRO A 47 -23.54 5.64 -4.83
C PRO A 47 -22.90 5.18 -6.15
N VAL A 48 -22.28 6.10 -6.90
CA VAL A 48 -21.60 5.77 -8.16
C VAL A 48 -20.32 4.99 -7.88
N LEU A 49 -19.51 5.43 -6.91
CA LEU A 49 -18.28 4.75 -6.52
C LEU A 49 -18.56 3.34 -5.99
N LEU A 50 -19.58 3.18 -5.13
CA LEU A 50 -20.04 1.88 -4.65
C LEU A 50 -20.52 0.99 -5.80
N THR A 51 -21.23 1.54 -6.79
CA THR A 51 -21.68 0.77 -7.96
C THR A 51 -20.52 0.21 -8.77
N VAL A 52 -19.45 0.99 -8.96
CA VAL A 52 -18.25 0.53 -9.67
C VAL A 52 -17.51 -0.54 -8.87
N LEU A 53 -17.37 -0.35 -7.55
CA LEU A 53 -16.78 -1.35 -6.66
C LEU A 53 -17.56 -2.67 -6.68
N GLU A 54 -18.90 -2.60 -6.66
CA GLU A 54 -19.76 -3.78 -6.74
C GLU A 54 -19.57 -4.57 -8.03
N ARG A 55 -19.47 -3.87 -9.16
CA ARG A 55 -19.20 -4.49 -10.46
C ARG A 55 -17.81 -5.14 -10.50
N ALA A 56 -16.80 -4.47 -9.95
CA ALA A 56 -15.46 -5.03 -9.80
C ALA A 56 -15.50 -6.33 -8.96
N ALA A 57 -16.17 -6.28 -7.80
CA ALA A 57 -16.32 -7.42 -6.90
C ALA A 57 -17.10 -8.59 -7.52
N ALA A 58 -18.05 -8.30 -8.42
CA ALA A 58 -18.79 -9.30 -9.20
C ALA A 58 -17.96 -9.93 -10.33
N GLY A 59 -16.73 -9.45 -10.58
CA GLY A 59 -15.88 -9.91 -11.68
C GLY A 59 -16.36 -9.43 -13.05
N GLU A 60 -17.12 -8.32 -13.10
CA GLU A 60 -17.50 -7.73 -14.37
C GLU A 60 -16.27 -7.15 -15.08
N LYS A 61 -16.28 -7.21 -16.41
CA LYS A 61 -15.22 -6.59 -17.20
C LYS A 61 -15.39 -5.07 -17.20
N LEU A 62 -14.50 -4.38 -16.48
CA LEU A 62 -14.43 -2.93 -16.45
C LEU A 62 -13.65 -2.35 -17.65
N THR A 63 -14.03 -1.15 -18.09
CA THR A 63 -13.20 -0.32 -18.98
C THR A 63 -11.99 0.25 -18.21
N GLU A 64 -10.99 0.80 -18.91
CA GLU A 64 -9.83 1.43 -18.23
C GLU A 64 -10.23 2.65 -17.39
N ASP A 65 -11.20 3.45 -17.84
CA ASP A 65 -11.75 4.56 -17.06
C ASP A 65 -12.49 4.06 -15.81
N GLU A 66 -13.22 2.94 -15.92
CA GLU A 66 -13.91 2.32 -14.78
C GLU A 66 -12.93 1.70 -13.78
N LYS A 67 -11.81 1.12 -14.24
CA LYS A 67 -10.74 0.65 -13.36
C LYS A 67 -10.10 1.81 -12.60
N THR A 68 -9.77 2.89 -13.30
CA THR A 68 -9.23 4.12 -12.71
C THR A 68 -10.20 4.71 -11.67
N LEU A 69 -11.49 4.76 -12.01
CA LEU A 69 -12.54 5.21 -11.10
C LEU A 69 -12.69 4.28 -9.89
N CYS A 70 -12.61 2.96 -10.09
CA CYS A 70 -12.65 1.99 -8.99
C CYS A 70 -11.47 2.20 -8.03
N PHE A 71 -10.25 2.30 -8.57
CA PHE A 71 -9.03 2.50 -7.80
C PHE A 71 -9.10 3.80 -6.97
N ARG A 72 -9.31 4.95 -7.61
CA ARG A 72 -9.42 6.25 -6.92
C ARG A 72 -10.65 6.31 -6.01
N GLY A 73 -11.73 5.67 -6.42
CA GLY A 73 -12.96 5.53 -5.66
C GLY A 73 -12.77 4.83 -4.33
N LEU A 74 -11.93 3.80 -4.25
CA LEU A 74 -11.60 3.14 -2.99
C LEU A 74 -10.96 4.09 -1.98
N TYR A 75 -10.07 4.98 -2.41
CA TYR A 75 -9.48 6.00 -1.53
C TYR A 75 -10.52 7.03 -1.09
N ILE A 76 -11.42 7.46 -1.98
CA ILE A 76 -12.50 8.39 -1.64
C ILE A 76 -13.48 7.75 -0.62
N LEU A 77 -13.91 6.50 -0.86
CA LEU A 77 -14.78 5.73 0.05
C LEU A 77 -14.13 5.56 1.42
N ALA A 78 -12.85 5.19 1.46
CA ALA A 78 -12.10 5.04 2.70
C ALA A 78 -11.87 6.38 3.41
N GLY A 79 -11.51 7.44 2.69
CA GLY A 79 -11.33 8.79 3.22
C GLY A 79 -12.62 9.38 3.80
N HIS A 80 -13.77 9.12 3.16
CA HIS A 80 -15.09 9.51 3.66
C HIS A 80 -15.57 8.62 4.83
N ARG A 81 -14.94 7.47 5.07
CA ARG A 81 -15.35 6.45 6.04
C ARG A 81 -16.70 5.79 5.72
N GLU A 82 -16.93 5.41 4.47
CA GLU A 82 -18.18 4.78 4.02
C GLU A 82 -18.22 3.28 4.33
N PRO A 83 -19.00 2.82 5.33
CA PRO A 83 -19.00 1.42 5.76
C PRO A 83 -19.63 0.47 4.72
N LYS A 84 -20.51 0.96 3.83
CA LYS A 84 -21.12 0.09 2.79
C LYS A 84 -20.09 -0.44 1.79
N ALA A 85 -18.89 0.12 1.75
CA ALA A 85 -17.82 -0.36 0.90
C ALA A 85 -17.08 -1.59 1.48
N PHE A 86 -17.25 -1.93 2.76
CA PHE A 86 -16.50 -3.02 3.40
C PHE A 86 -16.76 -4.39 2.76
N GLU A 87 -18.03 -4.80 2.71
CA GLU A 87 -18.40 -6.11 2.16
C GLU A 87 -18.02 -6.24 0.67
N PRO A 88 -18.31 -5.26 -0.21
CA PRO A 88 -17.88 -5.32 -1.60
C PRO A 88 -16.37 -5.35 -1.76
N LEU A 89 -15.62 -4.61 -0.93
CA LEU A 89 -14.16 -4.65 -0.92
C LEU A 89 -13.66 -6.06 -0.55
N LEU A 90 -14.20 -6.69 0.51
CA LEU A 90 -13.78 -8.05 0.87
C LEU A 90 -14.12 -9.08 -0.21
N ARG A 91 -15.21 -8.89 -0.97
CA ARG A 91 -15.49 -9.74 -2.15
C ARG A 91 -14.51 -9.48 -3.28
N LEU A 92 -14.18 -8.22 -3.57
CA LEU A 92 -13.15 -7.87 -4.54
C LEU A 92 -11.83 -8.53 -4.17
N LEU A 93 -11.38 -8.46 -2.92
CA LEU A 93 -10.11 -9.04 -2.47
C LEU A 93 -10.03 -10.58 -2.57
N ARG A 94 -11.14 -11.28 -2.79
CA ARG A 94 -11.18 -12.73 -3.07
C ARG A 94 -11.04 -13.08 -4.55
N ARG A 95 -10.94 -12.08 -5.43
CA ARG A 95 -10.72 -12.29 -6.86
C ARG A 95 -9.28 -12.81 -7.10
N PRO A 96 -9.03 -13.44 -8.27
CA PRO A 96 -7.68 -13.91 -8.63
C PRO A 96 -6.62 -12.81 -8.50
N GLU A 97 -5.41 -13.19 -8.11
CA GLU A 97 -4.27 -12.27 -7.90
C GLU A 97 -4.05 -11.34 -9.10
N GLU A 98 -4.13 -11.86 -10.33
CA GLU A 98 -3.94 -11.03 -11.53
C GLU A 98 -5.04 -9.98 -11.73
N GLU A 99 -6.25 -10.20 -11.22
CA GLU A 99 -7.33 -9.21 -11.24
C GLU A 99 -7.12 -8.15 -10.15
N ILE A 100 -6.60 -8.53 -8.98
CA ILE A 100 -6.24 -7.60 -7.91
C ILE A 100 -5.08 -6.71 -8.34
N ASP A 101 -4.02 -7.30 -8.89
CA ASP A 101 -2.83 -6.57 -9.36
C ASP A 101 -3.20 -5.56 -10.45
N GLN A 102 -4.08 -5.94 -11.40
CA GLN A 102 -4.57 -5.01 -12.42
C GLN A 102 -5.36 -3.82 -11.88
N LEU A 103 -6.01 -3.94 -10.71
CA LEU A 103 -6.84 -2.90 -10.13
C LEU A 103 -6.13 -2.07 -9.07
N LEU A 104 -5.35 -2.72 -8.21
CA LEU A 104 -4.70 -2.10 -7.06
C LEU A 104 -3.20 -1.92 -7.25
N GLY A 105 -2.55 -2.81 -8.01
CA GLY A 105 -1.09 -2.86 -8.15
C GLY A 105 -0.39 -2.79 -6.78
N GLU A 106 0.61 -1.91 -6.67
CA GLU A 106 1.37 -1.67 -5.44
C GLU A 106 0.50 -1.21 -4.26
N ALA A 107 -0.69 -0.62 -4.50
CA ALA A 107 -1.57 -0.23 -3.41
C ALA A 107 -2.09 -1.43 -2.60
N ALA A 108 -2.09 -2.64 -3.16
CA ALA A 108 -2.47 -3.86 -2.46
C ALA A 108 -1.59 -4.12 -1.22
N THR A 109 -0.32 -3.72 -1.26
CA THR A 109 0.62 -3.80 -0.14
C THR A 109 0.84 -2.47 0.57
N GLU A 110 0.78 -1.34 -0.13
CA GLU A 110 1.18 -0.05 0.44
C GLU A 110 0.05 0.70 1.17
N SER A 111 -1.20 0.51 0.76
CA SER A 111 -2.34 1.33 1.23
C SER A 111 -3.60 0.53 1.56
N LEU A 112 -3.68 -0.75 1.18
CA LEU A 112 -4.87 -1.56 1.38
C LEU A 112 -5.31 -1.63 2.85
N SER A 113 -4.36 -1.72 3.78
CA SER A 113 -4.66 -1.72 5.22
C SER A 113 -5.42 -0.46 5.67
N ARG A 114 -5.06 0.70 5.12
CA ARG A 114 -5.67 2.01 5.39
C ARG A 114 -7.04 2.13 4.73
N ILE A 115 -7.18 1.61 3.51
CA ILE A 115 -8.47 1.54 2.79
C ILE A 115 -9.45 0.70 3.61
N VAL A 116 -9.04 -0.51 4.00
CA VAL A 116 -9.85 -1.44 4.79
C VAL A 116 -10.22 -0.83 6.15
N ALA A 117 -9.28 -0.18 6.83
CA ALA A 117 -9.55 0.52 8.08
C ALA A 117 -10.60 1.63 7.89
N GLY A 118 -10.48 2.42 6.82
CA GLY A 118 -11.40 3.51 6.51
C GLY A 118 -12.83 3.05 6.26
N VAL A 119 -13.01 1.94 5.53
CA VAL A 119 -14.34 1.42 5.20
C VAL A 119 -14.90 0.41 6.20
N PHE A 120 -14.18 0.06 7.27
CA PHE A 120 -14.60 -0.98 8.21
C PHE A 120 -16.00 -0.71 8.81
N ASP A 121 -16.92 -1.67 8.66
CA ASP A 121 -18.32 -1.54 9.09
C ASP A 121 -18.61 -2.10 10.49
N GLY A 122 -17.61 -2.71 11.14
CA GLY A 122 -17.75 -3.38 12.43
C GLY A 122 -17.86 -4.91 12.36
N ASP A 123 -17.95 -5.50 11.16
CA ASP A 123 -17.97 -6.96 11.00
C ASP A 123 -16.56 -7.57 11.15
N VAL A 124 -16.19 -7.78 12.40
CA VAL A 124 -14.93 -8.42 12.81
C VAL A 124 -14.80 -9.84 12.24
N ASP A 125 -15.92 -10.58 12.17
CA ASP A 125 -15.92 -11.96 11.71
C ASP A 125 -15.67 -12.05 10.20
N ALA A 126 -16.20 -11.11 9.42
CA ALA A 126 -15.89 -11.01 8.00
C ALA A 126 -14.41 -10.65 7.75
N LEU A 127 -13.84 -9.71 8.52
CA LEU A 127 -12.41 -9.36 8.42
C LEU A 127 -11.51 -10.56 8.72
N PHE A 128 -11.71 -11.20 9.87
CA PHE A 128 -10.93 -12.37 10.27
C PHE A 128 -11.17 -13.58 9.37
N GLY A 129 -12.39 -13.72 8.83
CA GLY A 129 -12.72 -14.72 7.82
C GLY A 129 -11.90 -14.53 6.55
N ALA A 130 -11.71 -13.29 6.08
CA ALA A 130 -10.87 -12.99 4.93
C ALA A 130 -9.38 -13.27 5.23
N VAL A 131 -8.86 -12.88 6.39
CA VAL A 131 -7.48 -13.21 6.78
C VAL A 131 -7.24 -14.74 6.82
N ALA A 132 -8.22 -15.51 7.26
CA ALA A 132 -8.14 -16.97 7.35
C ALA A 132 -8.34 -17.70 6.01
N ASP A 133 -8.73 -16.99 4.95
CA ASP A 133 -9.05 -17.58 3.65
C ASP A 133 -7.77 -17.77 2.82
N ASN A 134 -7.27 -19.00 2.79
CA ASN A 134 -6.06 -19.37 2.02
C ASN A 134 -6.22 -19.28 0.49
N SER A 135 -7.41 -18.94 -0.02
CA SER A 135 -7.58 -18.62 -1.44
C SER A 135 -7.27 -17.16 -1.78
N ILE A 136 -7.15 -16.30 -0.77
CA ILE A 136 -6.74 -14.90 -0.93
C ILE A 136 -5.22 -14.83 -0.95
N ASP A 137 -4.69 -13.95 -1.79
CA ASP A 137 -3.27 -13.62 -1.88
C ASP A 137 -2.64 -13.30 -0.50
N GLU A 138 -1.40 -13.74 -0.30
CA GLU A 138 -0.69 -13.60 0.98
C GLU A 138 -0.44 -12.13 1.36
N PHE A 139 -0.14 -11.26 0.39
CA PHE A 139 0.10 -9.84 0.64
C PHE A 139 -1.19 -9.10 0.98
N VAL A 140 -2.30 -9.47 0.35
CA VAL A 140 -3.64 -8.99 0.72
C VAL A 140 -3.97 -9.40 2.16
N ARG A 141 -3.78 -10.68 2.51
CA ARG A 141 -4.06 -11.18 3.87
C ARG A 141 -3.14 -10.55 4.92
N HIS A 142 -1.88 -10.29 4.58
CA HIS A 142 -0.94 -9.49 5.40
C HIS A 142 -1.49 -8.09 5.66
N SER A 143 -1.92 -7.37 4.62
CA SER A 143 -2.55 -6.05 4.75
C SER A 143 -3.83 -6.06 5.58
N LEU A 144 -4.64 -7.12 5.51
CA LEU A 144 -5.83 -7.29 6.34
C LEU A 144 -5.48 -7.51 7.83
N LEU A 145 -4.38 -8.20 8.14
CA LEU A 145 -3.87 -8.31 9.52
C LEU A 145 -3.41 -6.96 10.06
N HIS A 146 -2.75 -6.17 9.23
CA HIS A 146 -2.36 -4.80 9.57
C HIS A 146 -3.56 -3.90 9.83
N ALA A 147 -4.60 -3.98 8.98
CA ALA A 147 -5.85 -3.27 9.22
C ALA A 147 -6.49 -3.70 10.54
N ALA A 148 -6.55 -5.02 10.81
CA ALA A 148 -7.08 -5.55 12.06
C ALA A 148 -6.27 -5.06 13.29
N ALA A 149 -4.95 -5.01 13.19
CA ALA A 149 -4.09 -4.51 14.26
C ALA A 149 -4.38 -3.02 14.55
N PHE A 150 -4.45 -2.18 13.52
CA PHE A 150 -4.77 -0.77 13.68
C PHE A 150 -6.19 -0.57 14.23
N LEU A 151 -7.20 -1.26 13.69
CA LEU A 151 -8.60 -1.17 14.16
C LEU A 151 -8.77 -1.68 15.60
N THR A 152 -7.92 -2.61 16.04
CA THR A 152 -7.86 -3.06 17.44
C THR A 152 -7.27 -1.97 18.34
N PHE A 153 -6.20 -1.32 17.88
CA PHE A 153 -5.60 -0.19 18.59
C PHE A 153 -6.55 1.00 18.70
N ASP A 154 -7.27 1.34 17.63
CA ASP A 154 -8.29 2.41 17.59
C ASP A 154 -9.57 2.04 18.37
N GLY A 155 -9.67 0.83 18.90
CA GLY A 155 -10.79 0.37 19.73
C GLY A 155 -12.05 0.01 18.96
N LYS A 156 -11.98 -0.11 17.63
CA LYS A 156 -13.08 -0.60 16.77
C LYS A 156 -13.23 -2.12 16.87
N ILE A 157 -12.14 -2.83 17.11
CA ILE A 157 -12.14 -4.28 17.36
C ILE A 157 -11.75 -4.52 18.83
N PRO A 158 -12.54 -5.29 19.60
CA PRO A 158 -12.17 -5.66 20.96
C PRO A 158 -10.84 -6.42 20.98
N ARG A 159 -9.90 -6.00 21.83
CA ARG A 159 -8.55 -6.58 21.93
C ARG A 159 -8.57 -8.10 22.11
N GLU A 160 -9.49 -8.61 22.91
CA GLU A 160 -9.63 -10.04 23.19
C GLU A 160 -10.03 -10.84 21.94
N ARG A 161 -10.81 -10.24 21.02
CA ARG A 161 -11.18 -10.88 19.76
C ARG A 161 -9.96 -11.07 18.87
N THR A 162 -9.11 -10.05 18.78
CA THR A 162 -7.86 -10.11 18.00
C THR A 162 -6.88 -11.10 18.62
N GLU A 163 -6.71 -11.10 19.95
CA GLU A 163 -5.83 -12.07 20.62
C GLU A 163 -6.30 -13.52 20.40
N GLN A 164 -7.61 -13.78 20.50
CA GLN A 164 -8.18 -15.10 20.24
C GLN A 164 -7.96 -15.54 18.79
N PHE A 165 -8.18 -14.62 17.84
CA PHE A 165 -7.95 -14.89 16.42
C PHE A 165 -6.48 -15.21 16.13
N LEU A 166 -5.54 -14.41 16.62
CA LEU A 166 -4.10 -14.64 16.40
C LEU A 166 -3.63 -15.95 17.04
N ARG A 167 -4.16 -16.31 18.22
CA ARG A 167 -3.89 -17.62 18.83
C ARG A 167 -4.38 -18.77 17.95
N ARG A 168 -5.64 -18.69 17.51
CA ARG A 168 -6.26 -19.67 16.61
C ARG A 168 -5.48 -19.78 15.28
N PHE A 169 -5.06 -18.64 14.72
CA PHE A 169 -4.27 -18.57 13.49
C PHE A 169 -3.03 -19.46 13.57
N HIS A 170 -2.32 -19.39 14.69
CA HIS A 170 -1.14 -20.21 14.94
C HIS A 170 -1.48 -21.70 15.18
N GLU A 171 -2.50 -21.98 16.00
CA GLU A 171 -2.91 -23.33 16.41
C GLU A 171 -3.49 -24.16 15.26
N GLU A 172 -4.32 -23.54 14.41
CA GLU A 172 -4.96 -24.19 13.26
C GLU A 172 -4.09 -24.16 12.00
N ARG A 173 -2.90 -23.51 12.05
CA ARG A 173 -2.01 -23.31 10.90
C ARG A 173 -2.75 -22.72 9.70
N LEU A 174 -3.29 -21.52 9.89
CA LEU A 174 -4.10 -20.85 8.87
C LEU A 174 -3.27 -20.24 7.73
N ALA A 175 -1.96 -20.48 7.63
CA ALA A 175 -1.14 -20.18 6.45
C ALA A 175 -0.09 -21.27 6.25
N ALA A 176 0.43 -21.38 5.03
CA ALA A 176 1.58 -22.23 4.74
C ALA A 176 2.84 -21.70 5.44
N ASP A 177 3.84 -22.54 5.66
CA ASP A 177 5.15 -22.07 6.11
C ASP A 177 5.77 -21.23 4.97
N ASP A 178 6.57 -20.20 5.30
CA ASP A 178 7.20 -19.23 4.37
C ASP A 178 6.23 -18.22 3.73
N ASP A 179 4.94 -18.24 4.11
CA ASP A 179 3.91 -17.29 3.65
C ASP A 179 4.06 -15.92 4.35
N HIS A 180 3.97 -14.82 3.59
CA HIS A 180 4.09 -13.44 4.06
C HIS A 180 3.06 -13.07 5.13
N VAL A 181 1.93 -13.77 5.20
CA VAL A 181 0.96 -13.61 6.29
C VAL A 181 1.57 -13.85 7.67
N TRP A 182 2.56 -14.74 7.82
CA TRP A 182 3.18 -14.96 9.12
C TRP A 182 3.92 -13.72 9.62
N ALA A 183 4.49 -12.92 8.71
CA ALA A 183 5.07 -11.64 9.07
C ALA A 183 4.01 -10.69 9.64
N GLY A 184 2.89 -10.52 8.92
CA GLY A 184 1.76 -9.68 9.35
C GLY A 184 1.19 -10.15 10.69
N TRP A 185 1.17 -11.47 10.93
CA TRP A 185 0.73 -12.05 12.19
C TRP A 185 1.69 -11.70 13.35
N THR A 186 3.01 -11.79 13.15
CA THR A 186 3.99 -11.37 14.17
C THR A 186 3.98 -9.87 14.42
N GLU A 187 3.84 -9.05 13.36
CA GLU A 187 3.75 -7.60 13.43
C GLU A 187 2.50 -7.17 14.22
N ALA A 188 1.35 -7.80 13.97
CA ALA A 188 0.11 -7.54 14.73
C ALA A 188 0.28 -7.83 16.23
N ILE A 189 0.96 -8.92 16.59
CA ILE A 189 1.26 -9.25 18.00
C ILE A 189 2.14 -8.17 18.63
N ALA A 190 3.19 -7.75 17.92
CA ALA A 190 4.14 -6.76 18.40
C ALA A 190 3.51 -5.38 18.54
N LEU A 191 2.88 -4.87 17.48
CA LEU A 191 2.22 -3.57 17.43
C LEU A 191 1.09 -3.42 18.46
N LEU A 192 0.43 -4.53 18.82
CA LEU A 192 -0.60 -4.51 19.85
C LEU A 192 -0.05 -4.71 21.26
N GLY A 193 1.23 -5.04 21.47
CA GLY A 193 1.71 -5.32 22.81
C GLY A 193 1.18 -6.64 23.39
N LEU A 194 0.88 -7.65 22.55
CA LEU A 194 0.24 -8.90 22.98
C LEU A 194 1.26 -9.89 23.56
N ARG A 195 1.82 -9.56 24.73
CA ARG A 195 2.85 -10.36 25.42
C ARG A 195 2.49 -11.83 25.65
N SER A 196 1.21 -12.12 25.87
CA SER A 196 0.69 -13.48 26.05
C SER A 196 0.89 -14.38 24.82
N LEU A 197 1.09 -13.81 23.63
CA LEU A 197 1.33 -14.52 22.37
C LEU A 197 2.81 -14.57 21.97
N ALA A 198 3.70 -13.86 22.67
CA ALA A 198 5.13 -13.84 22.36
C ALA A 198 5.77 -15.25 22.29
N PRO A 199 5.44 -16.22 23.18
CA PRO A 199 5.97 -17.57 23.06
C PRO A 199 5.56 -18.30 21.77
N LEU A 200 4.37 -17.99 21.22
CA LEU A 200 3.93 -18.53 19.94
C LEU A 200 4.70 -17.90 18.77
N ALA A 201 5.00 -16.60 18.85
CA ALA A 201 5.84 -15.94 17.85
C ALA A 201 7.26 -16.50 17.86
N GLU A 202 7.87 -16.66 19.03
CA GLU A 202 9.17 -17.34 19.19
C GLU A 202 9.18 -18.77 18.63
N GLN A 203 8.06 -19.48 18.78
CA GLN A 203 7.88 -20.80 18.18
C GLN A 203 7.81 -20.73 16.65
N ALA A 204 7.05 -19.80 16.08
CA ALA A 204 6.96 -19.60 14.64
C ALA A 204 8.33 -19.26 14.01
N PHE A 205 9.15 -18.43 14.66
CA PHE A 205 10.53 -18.18 14.25
C PHE A 205 11.41 -19.43 14.30
N ARG A 206 11.30 -20.25 15.36
CA ARG A 206 12.10 -21.48 15.51
C ARG A 206 11.73 -22.57 14.49
N GLU A 207 10.48 -22.56 14.06
CA GLU A 207 9.93 -23.49 13.08
C GLU A 207 10.05 -22.97 11.65
N ASP A 208 10.76 -21.86 11.42
CA ASP A 208 10.97 -21.24 10.11
C ASP A 208 9.65 -20.98 9.35
N ARG A 209 8.60 -20.55 10.06
CA ARG A 209 7.29 -20.27 9.45
C ARG A 209 7.22 -18.94 8.69
N LEU A 210 8.08 -17.98 9.03
CA LEU A 210 8.12 -16.66 8.40
C LEU A 210 9.03 -16.67 7.17
N PRO A 211 8.79 -15.79 6.18
CA PRO A 211 9.69 -15.60 5.06
C PRO A 211 11.13 -15.32 5.49
N VAL A 212 12.07 -16.08 4.94
CA VAL A 212 13.49 -15.96 5.30
C VAL A 212 14.02 -14.56 5.00
N GLY A 213 14.55 -13.88 6.01
CA GLY A 213 15.19 -12.57 5.88
C GLY A 213 14.23 -11.38 5.90
N TYR A 214 12.92 -11.60 6.02
CA TYR A 214 11.93 -10.52 6.13
C TYR A 214 12.03 -9.79 7.48
N THR A 215 12.08 -10.53 8.59
CA THR A 215 12.25 -9.95 9.94
C THR A 215 13.09 -10.87 10.84
N THR A 216 13.38 -10.42 12.07
CA THR A 216 14.10 -11.21 13.06
C THR A 216 13.37 -11.20 14.40
N LEU A 217 13.63 -12.21 15.22
CA LEU A 217 13.13 -12.24 16.60
C LEU A 217 13.57 -11.00 17.41
N GLN A 218 14.73 -10.41 17.08
CA GLN A 218 15.21 -9.19 17.73
C GLN A 218 14.34 -7.98 17.37
N TYR A 219 13.97 -7.81 16.10
CA TYR A 219 13.07 -6.74 15.67
C TYR A 219 11.70 -6.91 16.29
N PHE A 220 11.12 -8.12 16.21
CA PHE A 220 9.87 -8.45 16.88
C PHE A 220 9.89 -8.09 18.37
N ALA A 221 10.94 -8.47 19.10
CA ALA A 221 11.04 -8.19 20.53
C ALA A 221 11.15 -6.69 20.84
N ALA A 222 11.82 -5.92 19.97
CA ALA A 222 11.94 -4.46 20.10
C ALA A 222 10.57 -3.79 19.90
N ASP A 223 9.84 -4.16 18.85
CA ASP A 223 8.51 -3.61 18.56
C ASP A 223 7.51 -3.93 19.68
N LEU A 224 7.56 -5.18 20.18
CA LEU A 224 6.74 -5.62 21.32
C LEU A 224 7.01 -4.76 22.56
N ALA A 225 8.29 -4.52 22.87
CA ALA A 225 8.70 -3.71 24.02
C ALA A 225 8.29 -2.24 23.87
N THR A 226 8.39 -1.69 22.66
CA THR A 226 7.90 -0.34 22.33
C THR A 226 6.41 -0.23 22.63
N ALA A 227 5.59 -1.15 22.10
CA ALA A 227 4.15 -1.17 22.32
C ALA A 227 3.76 -1.34 23.81
N GLU A 228 4.49 -2.14 24.58
CA GLU A 228 4.26 -2.29 26.03
C GLU A 228 4.61 -1.03 26.83
N SER A 229 5.67 -0.33 26.43
CA SER A 229 6.12 0.88 27.12
C SER A 229 5.21 2.09 26.88
N ALA A 230 4.55 2.12 25.72
CA ALA A 230 3.69 3.21 25.29
C ALA A 230 2.43 2.70 24.56
N PRO A 231 1.50 2.01 25.25
CA PRO A 231 0.39 1.32 24.59
C PRO A 231 -0.57 2.23 23.83
N GLY A 232 -0.64 3.52 24.19
CA GLY A 232 -1.46 4.53 23.51
C GLY A 232 -0.74 5.32 22.41
N ASP A 233 0.54 5.06 22.14
CA ASP A 233 1.31 5.83 21.16
C ASP A 233 1.05 5.35 19.73
N ILE A 234 0.32 6.15 18.96
CA ILE A 234 -0.01 5.84 17.56
C ILE A 234 1.23 5.84 16.66
N GLU A 235 2.31 6.52 17.01
CA GLU A 235 3.48 6.68 16.12
C GLU A 235 4.17 5.35 15.79
N ARG A 236 3.98 4.30 16.60
CA ARG A 236 4.49 2.96 16.28
C ARG A 236 3.89 2.34 15.01
N PHE A 237 2.74 2.85 14.57
CA PHE A 237 2.08 2.42 13.34
C PHE A 237 2.62 3.14 12.09
N SER A 238 3.36 4.25 12.27
CA SER A 238 3.86 5.10 11.19
C SER A 238 4.88 4.38 10.29
N GLU A 239 5.75 3.53 10.86
CA GLU A 239 6.73 2.73 10.07
C GLU A 239 6.04 1.77 9.09
N PHE A 240 4.86 1.28 9.45
CA PHE A 240 4.05 0.38 8.64
C PHE A 240 3.01 1.12 7.78
N ASN A 241 3.04 2.46 7.75
CA ASN A 241 2.04 3.31 7.07
C ASN A 241 0.59 3.04 7.54
N LEU A 242 0.39 2.54 8.76
CA LEU A 242 -0.93 2.14 9.25
C LEU A 242 -1.67 3.31 9.85
N GLY A 243 -2.97 3.34 9.61
CA GLY A 243 -3.83 4.43 10.04
C GLY A 243 -5.00 4.59 9.10
N TYR A 244 -5.70 5.70 9.27
CA TYR A 244 -6.71 6.10 8.34
C TYR A 244 -6.16 6.96 7.19
N ILE A 245 -6.84 6.93 6.04
CA ILE A 245 -6.63 7.90 4.96
C ILE A 245 -7.25 9.23 5.41
N GLU A 246 -6.40 10.22 5.68
CA GLU A 246 -6.82 11.58 6.08
C GLU A 246 -6.78 12.56 4.91
N ASP A 247 -5.83 12.37 3.98
CA ASP A 247 -5.73 13.13 2.73
C ASP A 247 -5.74 12.16 1.55
N VAL A 248 -6.90 12.06 0.90
CA VAL A 248 -7.13 11.16 -0.24
C VAL A 248 -6.22 11.52 -1.41
N TYR A 249 -5.96 12.80 -1.64
CA TYR A 249 -5.18 13.25 -2.78
C TYR A 249 -3.69 12.94 -2.57
N GLU A 250 -3.15 13.26 -1.38
CA GLU A 250 -1.76 12.95 -1.06
C GLU A 250 -1.47 11.43 -1.04
N ASP A 251 -2.38 10.61 -0.54
CA ASP A 251 -2.24 9.15 -0.59
C ASP A 251 -2.26 8.64 -2.05
N LEU A 252 -3.10 9.22 -2.93
CA LEU A 252 -3.14 8.87 -4.36
C LEU A 252 -1.89 9.33 -5.13
N LEU A 253 -1.29 10.46 -4.77
CA LEU A 253 -0.07 10.99 -5.42
C LEU A 253 1.12 10.03 -5.33
N ARG A 254 1.15 9.14 -4.33
CA ARG A 254 2.24 8.16 -4.15
C ARG A 254 2.36 7.19 -5.33
N PHE A 255 1.26 6.94 -6.03
CA PHE A 255 1.18 6.00 -7.15
C PHE A 255 1.28 6.69 -8.51
N GLU A 256 1.48 8.02 -8.53
CA GLU A 256 1.68 8.74 -9.78
C GLU A 256 3.13 8.64 -10.25
N PRO A 257 3.36 8.49 -11.57
CA PRO A 257 4.71 8.52 -12.10
C PRO A 257 5.39 9.83 -11.70
N SER A 258 6.59 9.70 -11.14
CA SER A 258 7.31 10.87 -10.65
C SER A 258 7.53 11.87 -11.79
N ARG A 259 7.54 13.17 -11.49
CA ARG A 259 7.78 14.25 -12.47
C ARG A 259 9.04 14.04 -13.33
N ASN A 260 10.00 13.24 -12.86
CA ASN A 260 11.25 12.93 -13.55
C ASN A 260 11.12 11.79 -14.58
N GLU A 261 10.05 11.01 -14.54
CA GLU A 261 9.80 9.91 -15.50
C GLU A 261 9.14 10.42 -16.78
N GLU A 262 8.31 11.47 -16.69
CA GLU A 262 7.68 12.12 -17.85
C GLU A 262 8.70 12.83 -18.74
N ASP A 263 9.77 13.40 -18.18
CA ASP A 263 10.87 14.04 -18.95
C ASP A 263 11.82 13.01 -19.59
N ASN A 264 11.96 11.83 -19.00
CA ASN A 264 12.76 10.74 -19.58
C ASN A 264 12.03 10.00 -20.72
N ASN A 265 10.72 10.20 -20.87
CA ASN A 265 9.92 9.52 -21.89
C ASN A 265 9.88 10.24 -23.25
N GLN A 266 10.63 11.35 -23.41
CA GLN A 266 10.88 11.95 -24.72
C GLN A 266 12.11 11.36 -25.44
N ASP A 267 12.95 10.58 -24.75
CA ASP A 267 14.14 9.91 -25.34
C ASP A 267 13.92 8.41 -25.67
N THR A 268 12.73 7.87 -25.41
CA THR A 268 12.39 6.45 -25.65
C THR A 268 11.66 6.22 -26.98
N LYS A 269 12.01 6.98 -28.03
CA LYS A 269 11.93 6.45 -29.42
C LYS A 269 13.22 5.72 -29.79
N LEU A 270 13.63 4.75 -28.97
CA LEU A 270 14.65 3.79 -29.39
C LEU A 270 14.45 2.43 -28.72
N GLY A 271 13.69 1.58 -29.40
CA GLY A 271 13.87 0.13 -29.36
C GLY A 271 13.27 -0.59 -28.16
N SER A 272 12.13 -1.23 -28.41
CA SER A 272 11.72 -2.49 -27.77
C SER A 272 12.93 -3.37 -27.46
N ARG A 273 13.27 -3.53 -26.18
CA ARG A 273 14.35 -4.43 -25.75
C ARG A 273 13.81 -5.80 -25.37
N ASP A 274 13.98 -6.67 -26.35
CA ASP A 274 14.15 -8.11 -26.25
C ASP A 274 15.14 -8.50 -25.13
N TRP A 275 14.67 -9.27 -24.14
CA TRP A 275 15.43 -9.74 -22.97
C TRP A 275 16.38 -10.93 -23.30
N GLY A 276 17.04 -10.90 -24.47
CA GLY A 276 17.81 -12.02 -25.00
C GLY A 276 19.27 -11.75 -25.39
N ALA A 277 19.79 -10.54 -25.25
CA ALA A 277 21.16 -10.24 -25.71
C ALA A 277 22.20 -10.28 -24.56
N PRO A 278 23.35 -10.96 -24.73
CA PRO A 278 24.42 -10.96 -23.73
C PRO A 278 25.00 -9.55 -23.57
N ILE A 279 25.03 -9.04 -22.34
CA ILE A 279 25.69 -7.78 -22.00
C ILE A 279 27.20 -8.02 -22.11
N GLU A 280 27.86 -7.43 -23.10
CA GLU A 280 29.32 -7.42 -23.12
C GLU A 280 29.85 -6.59 -21.94
N PRO A 281 30.82 -7.11 -21.17
CA PRO A 281 31.35 -6.38 -20.02
C PRO A 281 32.01 -5.08 -20.48
N TYR A 282 31.68 -3.98 -19.78
CA TYR A 282 32.27 -2.68 -20.02
C TYR A 282 33.80 -2.74 -19.84
N VAL A 283 34.54 -2.67 -20.95
CA VAL A 283 36.00 -2.63 -20.94
C VAL A 283 36.43 -1.19 -20.69
N ASN A 284 36.98 -0.91 -19.50
CA ASN A 284 37.55 0.40 -19.20
C ASN A 284 38.64 0.74 -20.24
N PRO A 285 38.41 1.76 -21.10
CA PRO A 285 39.34 2.09 -22.16
C PRO A 285 40.65 2.69 -21.61
N LEU A 286 40.71 3.08 -20.35
CA LEU A 286 41.91 3.62 -19.68
C LEU A 286 42.61 2.61 -18.77
N ARG A 287 42.32 1.30 -18.89
CA ARG A 287 42.95 0.24 -18.07
C ARG A 287 44.49 0.23 -18.10
N HIS A 288 45.08 0.83 -19.12
CA HIS A 288 46.52 0.88 -19.36
C HIS A 288 47.20 2.13 -18.77
N VAL A 289 46.43 3.06 -18.18
CA VAL A 289 46.96 4.29 -17.58
C VAL A 289 47.23 4.04 -16.10
N GLY A 290 48.50 4.02 -15.72
CA GLY A 290 48.94 3.90 -14.35
C GLY A 290 48.58 5.14 -13.52
N ARG A 291 48.29 4.94 -12.23
CA ARG A 291 47.87 6.01 -11.30
C ARG A 291 48.85 7.21 -11.24
N ASN A 292 50.13 7.01 -11.55
CA ASN A 292 51.15 8.06 -11.56
C ASN A 292 51.54 8.57 -12.96
N ASP A 293 50.97 8.03 -14.03
CA ASP A 293 51.27 8.39 -15.41
C ASP A 293 50.68 9.77 -15.76
N PRO A 294 51.19 10.46 -16.81
CA PRO A 294 50.55 11.65 -17.34
C PRO A 294 49.08 11.38 -17.69
N CYS A 295 48.19 12.26 -17.27
CA CYS A 295 46.77 12.10 -17.49
C CYS A 295 46.43 12.24 -18.98
N PRO A 296 45.72 11.28 -19.60
CA PRO A 296 45.43 11.28 -21.03
C PRO A 296 44.46 12.41 -21.46
N CYS A 297 43.84 13.12 -20.51
CA CYS A 297 43.01 14.29 -20.79
C CYS A 297 43.81 15.55 -21.22
N GLY A 298 45.14 15.45 -21.33
CA GLY A 298 46.00 16.55 -21.78
C GLY A 298 46.31 17.61 -20.71
N SER A 299 45.95 17.38 -19.44
CA SER A 299 46.12 18.37 -18.36
C SER A 299 47.56 18.57 -17.89
N GLY A 300 48.51 17.73 -18.35
CA GLY A 300 49.90 17.72 -17.88
C GLY A 300 50.09 17.23 -16.43
N LYS A 301 49.01 16.88 -15.72
CA LYS A 301 49.04 16.35 -14.34
C LYS A 301 49.15 14.83 -14.34
N LYS A 302 49.61 14.24 -13.23
CA LYS A 302 49.54 12.79 -13.00
C LYS A 302 48.08 12.35 -12.86
N ALA A 303 47.72 11.17 -13.37
CA ALA A 303 46.33 10.69 -13.43
C ALA A 303 45.60 10.73 -12.06
N LYS A 304 46.27 10.34 -10.96
CA LYS A 304 45.73 10.42 -9.59
C LYS A 304 45.39 11.81 -9.06
N ARG A 305 45.90 12.86 -9.69
CA ARG A 305 45.62 14.26 -9.32
C ARG A 305 44.75 14.95 -10.38
N CYS A 306 44.08 14.15 -11.21
CA CYS A 306 43.24 14.59 -12.31
C CYS A 306 42.08 13.61 -12.47
N CYS A 307 41.89 12.97 -13.62
CA CYS A 307 40.72 12.13 -13.92
C CYS A 307 40.58 10.84 -13.09
N LEU A 308 41.61 10.43 -12.32
CA LEU A 308 41.54 9.32 -11.36
C LEU A 308 41.57 9.81 -9.90
N ALA A 309 41.33 11.11 -9.67
CA ALA A 309 41.09 11.62 -8.32
C ALA A 309 39.64 11.28 -7.95
N ALA A 310 39.48 10.21 -7.16
CA ALA A 310 38.31 10.05 -6.31
C ALA A 310 38.45 10.96 -5.09
#